data_AF-A0A679KAH5-F1
#
_entry.id   AF-A0A679KAH5-F1
#
_cell.length_a   1.000
_cell.length_b   1.000
_cell.length_c   1.000
_cell.angle_alpha   90.00
_cell.angle_beta   90.00
_cell.angle_gamma   90.00
#
_symmetry.space_group_name_H-M   'P 1'
#
loop_
_entity.id
_entity.type
_entity.pdbx_description
1 polymer ?
#
loop_
_entity_poly.entity_id
_entity_poly.type
_entity_poly.pdbx_seq_one_letter_code
_entity_poly.pdbx_strand_id
1 'polypeptide(L)'
;MNHSHSQQIKPPEDGRRRDAWRAAAKAYREHYNEGADGAYKAAEKAVLALLPDLNQEQASAVAVAAVSYASQYHADWLYALYERKPR
;
A
#
# COMPACT_ATOMS: atom_id res chain seq x y z
N MET A 1 21.65 -18.48 -15.66
CA MET A 1 20.23 -18.25 -15.98
C MET A 1 19.67 -17.35 -14.89
N ASN A 2 19.28 -16.12 -15.24
CA ASN A 2 18.87 -15.08 -14.30
C ASN A 2 17.55 -15.47 -13.61
N HIS A 3 17.58 -15.65 -12.28
CA HIS A 3 16.38 -15.63 -11.45
C HIS A 3 15.88 -14.19 -11.34
N SER A 4 15.20 -13.71 -12.38
CA SER A 4 14.32 -12.56 -12.24
C SER A 4 13.10 -13.05 -11.45
N HIS A 5 13.18 -12.97 -10.11
CA HIS A 5 11.97 -12.94 -9.29
C HIS A 5 11.25 -11.65 -9.63
N SER A 6 10.53 -11.65 -10.75
CA SER A 6 9.36 -10.82 -10.91
C SER A 6 8.48 -11.16 -9.72
N GLN A 7 8.54 -10.34 -8.67
CA GLN A 7 7.59 -10.38 -7.57
C GLN A 7 6.25 -10.10 -8.22
N GLN A 8 5.61 -11.16 -8.70
CA GLN A 8 4.28 -11.14 -9.25
C GLN A 8 3.43 -10.67 -8.07
N ILE A 9 3.04 -9.40 -8.10
CA ILE A 9 2.15 -8.80 -7.13
C ILE A 9 0.83 -9.54 -7.28
N LYS A 10 0.71 -10.70 -6.60
CA LYS A 10 -0.51 -11.49 -6.61
C LYS A 10 -1.56 -10.66 -5.88
N PRO A 11 -2.75 -10.48 -6.47
CA PRO A 11 -3.83 -9.81 -5.76
C PRO A 11 -4.08 -10.54 -4.44
N PRO A 12 -4.42 -9.82 -3.36
CA PRO A 12 -4.75 -10.44 -2.09
C PRO A 12 -5.95 -11.37 -2.29
N GLU A 13 -5.71 -12.69 -2.19
CA GLU A 13 -6.76 -13.73 -2.27
C GLU A 13 -7.70 -13.70 -1.05
N ASP A 14 -7.27 -13.01 0.02
CA ASP A 14 -7.99 -12.86 1.28
C ASP A 14 -8.51 -11.42 1.45
N GLY A 15 -9.78 -11.29 1.85
CA GLY A 15 -10.44 -9.99 2.03
C GLY A 15 -9.68 -9.06 2.98
N ARG A 16 -9.10 -9.61 4.06
CA ARG A 16 -8.35 -8.84 5.07
C ARG A 16 -7.06 -8.27 4.50
N ARG A 17 -6.40 -8.99 3.58
CA ARG A 17 -5.22 -8.48 2.88
C ARG A 17 -5.60 -7.36 1.91
N ARG A 18 -6.75 -7.45 1.23
CA ARG A 18 -7.24 -6.35 0.38
C ARG A 18 -7.50 -5.08 1.19
N ASP A 19 -8.12 -5.21 2.36
CA ASP A 19 -8.33 -4.07 3.27
C ASP A 19 -7.01 -3.48 3.76
N ALA A 20 -6.02 -4.33 4.09
CA ALA A 20 -4.68 -3.88 4.45
C ALA A 20 -3.99 -3.10 3.33
N TRP A 21 -4.13 -3.53 2.08
CA TRP A 21 -3.53 -2.85 0.93
C TRP A 21 -4.21 -1.51 0.64
N ARG A 22 -5.54 -1.46 0.77
CA ARG A 22 -6.30 -0.22 0.64
C ARG A 22 -5.94 0.78 1.74
N ALA A 23 -5.82 0.31 2.98
CA ALA A 23 -5.39 1.13 4.11
C ALA A 23 -3.96 1.67 3.93
N ALA A 24 -3.04 0.82 3.44
CA ALA A 24 -1.66 1.20 3.14
C ALA A 24 -1.59 2.29 2.05
N ALA A 25 -2.32 2.12 0.95
CA ALA A 25 -2.38 3.11 -0.12
C ALA A 25 -2.97 4.45 0.36
N LYS A 26 -4.02 4.41 1.19
CA LYS A 26 -4.60 5.61 1.80
C LYS A 26 -3.60 6.33 2.72
N ALA A 27 -2.94 5.59 3.62
CA ALA A 27 -1.96 6.16 4.54
C ALA A 27 -0.75 6.75 3.78
N TYR A 28 -0.28 6.07 2.74
CA TYR A 28 0.76 6.59 1.85
C TYR A 28 0.36 7.95 1.24
N ARG A 29 -0.87 8.08 0.76
CA ARG A 29 -1.40 9.34 0.21
C ARG A 29 -1.47 10.44 1.26
N GLU A 30 -2.01 10.16 2.44
CA GLU A 30 -2.18 11.16 3.52
C GLU A 30 -0.84 11.75 3.96
N HIS A 31 0.23 10.95 3.89
CA HIS A 31 1.58 11.32 4.28
C HIS A 31 2.51 11.64 3.10
N TYR A 32 2.02 11.66 1.86
CA TYR A 32 2.85 11.88 0.67
C TYR A 32 3.57 13.23 0.68
N ASN A 33 2.94 14.26 1.27
CA ASN A 33 3.54 15.60 1.40
C ASN A 33 4.71 15.65 2.41
N GLU A 34 4.87 14.64 3.26
CA GLU A 34 6.00 14.54 4.20
C GLU A 34 7.23 13.84 3.58
N GLY A 35 7.11 13.40 2.32
CA GLY A 35 8.16 12.70 1.59
C GLY A 35 7.96 11.19 1.57
N ALA A 36 8.64 10.52 0.63
CA ALA A 36 8.44 9.10 0.35
C ALA A 36 8.71 8.20 1.57
N ASP A 37 9.76 8.49 2.37
CA ASP A 37 10.08 7.71 3.58
C ASP A 37 8.96 7.78 4.64
N GLY A 38 8.40 8.98 4.88
CA GLY A 38 7.28 9.17 5.80
C GLY A 38 6.01 8.47 5.32
N ALA A 39 5.71 8.58 4.02
CA ALA A 39 4.57 7.92 3.40
C ALA A 39 4.66 6.40 3.46
N TYR A 40 5.83 5.82 3.20
CA TYR A 40 6.03 4.36 3.31
C TYR A 40 5.95 3.88 4.76
N LYS A 41 6.48 4.63 5.73
CA LYS A 41 6.32 4.30 7.16
C LYS A 41 4.87 4.34 7.62
N ALA A 42 4.07 5.30 7.12
CA ALA A 42 2.65 5.36 7.41
C ALA A 42 1.91 4.16 6.80
N ALA A 43 2.25 3.79 5.56
CA ALA A 43 1.71 2.61 4.90
C ALA A 43 2.06 1.30 5.64
N GLU A 44 3.31 1.14 6.10
CA GLU A 44 3.76 0.01 6.91
C GLU A 44 2.95 -0.12 8.20
N LYS A 45 2.75 0.99 8.93
CA LYS A 45 1.92 1.01 10.15
C LYS A 45 0.48 0.59 9.87
N ALA A 46 -0.10 1.02 8.75
CA ALA A 46 -1.45 0.64 8.35
C ALA A 46 -1.57 -0.85 8.03
N VAL A 47 -0.52 -1.44 7.43
CA VAL A 47 -0.45 -2.89 7.20
C VAL A 47 -0.38 -3.64 8.54
N LEU A 48 0.52 -3.26 9.44
CA LEU A 48 0.68 -3.89 10.76
C LEU A 48 -0.58 -3.80 11.62
N ALA A 49 -1.36 -2.72 11.49
CA ALA A 49 -2.61 -2.56 12.23
C ALA A 49 -3.67 -3.60 11.82
N LEU A 50 -3.70 -4.03 10.55
CA LEU A 50 -4.69 -4.97 10.03
C LEU A 50 -4.18 -6.41 9.95
N LEU A 51 -2.86 -6.57 9.83
CA LEU A 51 -2.14 -7.84 9.77
C LEU A 51 -1.04 -7.85 10.86
N PRO A 52 -1.41 -7.91 12.15
CA PRO A 52 -0.46 -7.86 13.26
C PRO A 52 0.45 -9.09 13.33
N ASP A 53 0.09 -10.19 12.64
CA ASP A 53 0.92 -11.38 12.51
C ASP A 53 2.16 -11.18 11.62
N LEU A 54 2.21 -10.09 10.85
CA LEU A 54 3.39 -9.77 10.03
C LEU A 54 4.47 -9.12 10.87
N ASN A 55 5.73 -9.49 10.61
CA ASN A 55 6.86 -8.73 11.11
C ASN A 55 7.04 -7.43 10.29
N GLN A 56 7.92 -6.55 10.76
CA GLN A 56 8.12 -5.24 10.14
C GLN A 56 8.62 -5.33 8.68
N GLU A 57 9.53 -6.27 8.39
CA GLU A 57 10.06 -6.47 7.03
C GLU A 57 8.96 -6.94 6.05
N GLN A 58 8.11 -7.87 6.50
CA GLN A 58 6.97 -8.35 5.73
C GLN A 58 5.94 -7.23 5.51
N ALA A 59 5.67 -6.42 6.54
CA ALA A 59 4.76 -5.30 6.42
C ALA A 59 5.26 -4.22 5.46
N SER A 60 6.58 -3.95 5.47
CA SER A 60 7.24 -3.06 4.51
C SER A 60 7.07 -3.57 3.07
N ALA A 61 7.35 -4.86 2.83
CA ALA A 61 7.17 -5.47 1.50
C ALA A 61 5.70 -5.40 1.04
N VAL A 62 4.76 -5.66 1.94
CA VAL A 62 3.32 -5.55 1.66
C VAL A 62 2.91 -4.11 1.39
N ALA A 63 3.43 -3.12 2.11
CA ALA A 63 3.15 -1.70 1.87
C ALA A 63 3.66 -1.25 0.50
N VAL A 64 4.87 -1.65 0.11
CA VAL A 64 5.43 -1.37 -1.23
C VAL A 64 4.60 -2.04 -2.33
N ALA A 65 4.23 -3.31 -2.13
CA ALA A 65 3.38 -4.03 -3.08
C ALA A 65 1.99 -3.39 -3.20
N ALA A 66 1.39 -2.96 -2.09
CA ALA A 66 0.09 -2.30 -2.05
C ALA A 66 0.10 -0.96 -2.78
N VAL A 67 1.10 -0.11 -2.53
CA VAL A 67 1.26 1.18 -3.22
C VAL A 67 1.54 0.97 -4.70
N SER A 68 2.40 0.01 -5.07
CA SER A 68 2.71 -0.31 -6.47
C SER A 68 1.50 -0.90 -7.21
N TYR A 69 0.68 -1.70 -6.53
CA TYR A 69 -0.56 -2.25 -7.07
C TYR A 69 -1.61 -1.16 -7.25
N ALA A 70 -1.80 -0.32 -6.23
CA ALA A 70 -2.72 0.79 -6.27
C ALA A 70 -2.35 1.78 -7.37
N SER A 71 -1.07 2.09 -7.56
CA SER A 71 -0.64 3.04 -8.61
C SER A 71 -0.91 2.52 -10.02
N GLN A 72 -0.88 1.20 -10.22
CA GLN A 72 -1.10 0.56 -11.52
C GLN A 72 -2.56 0.21 -11.81
N TYR A 73 -3.31 -0.27 -10.82
CA TYR A 73 -4.63 -0.89 -11.02
C TYR A 73 -5.77 -0.18 -10.27
N HIS A 74 -5.46 0.57 -9.21
CA HIS A 74 -6.45 1.27 -8.39
C HIS A 74 -5.97 2.68 -8.06
N ALA A 75 -5.72 3.47 -9.11
CA ALA A 75 -5.20 4.83 -8.95
C ALA A 75 -6.10 5.70 -8.05
N ASP A 76 -7.40 5.40 -8.01
CA ASP A 76 -8.39 6.01 -7.09
C ASP A 76 -8.03 5.87 -5.59
N TRP A 77 -7.30 4.81 -5.20
CA TRP A 77 -6.88 4.60 -3.82
C TRP A 77 -5.72 5.52 -3.42
N LEU A 78 -4.90 5.97 -4.37
CA LEU A 78 -3.75 6.85 -4.14
C LEU A 78 -4.01 8.30 -4.50
N TYR A 79 -4.74 8.53 -5.58
CA TYR A 79 -5.18 9.83 -6.02
C TYR A 79 -6.68 9.80 -5.84
N ALA A 80 -7.23 10.57 -4.91
CA ALA A 80 -8.66 10.85 -4.99
C ALA A 80 -8.95 11.70 -6.22
N LEU A 81 -8.91 11.07 -7.38
CA LEU A 81 -9.40 11.64 -8.63
C LEU A 81 -10.90 11.96 -8.50
N TYR A 82 -11.59 11.43 -7.48
CA TYR A 82 -13.02 11.68 -7.22
C TYR A 82 -13.37 12.34 -5.88
N GLU A 83 -12.43 12.67 -4.99
CA GLU A 83 -12.77 13.54 -3.84
C GLU A 83 -12.59 14.99 -4.25
N ARG A 84 -13.52 15.50 -5.10
CA ARG A 84 -13.82 16.93 -5.10
C ARG A 84 -14.22 17.30 -3.68
N LYS A 85 -13.27 17.79 -2.87
CA LYS A 85 -13.63 18.64 -1.74
C LYS A 85 -14.31 19.89 -2.34
N PRO A 86 -15.60 20.14 -2.09
CA PRO A 86 -16.14 21.46 -2.37
C PRO A 86 -15.35 22.44 -1.51
N ARG A 87 -14.78 23.44 -2.15
CA ARG A 87 -14.10 24.56 -1.51
C ARG A 87 -15.14 25.56 -1.01
#